data_AF-A0A4U5U6H7-F1
#
_entry.id   AF-A0A4U5U6H7-F1
#
_cell.length_a   1.000
_cell.length_b   1.000
_cell.length_c   1.000
_cell.angle_alpha   90.00
_cell.angle_beta   90.00
_cell.angle_gamma   90.00
#
_symmetry.space_group_name_H-M   'P 1'
#
loop_
_entity.id
_entity.type
_entity.pdbx_description
1 polymer ?
#
loop_
_entity_poly.entity_id
_entity_poly.type
_entity_poly.pdbx_seq_one_letter_code
_entity_poly.pdbx_strand_id
1 'polypeptide(L)'
;MLLSVLSVSVANMFLSLGVACMPLSDHAPHIAHGWDQVVRLRHLYAARPGLHLLISGDGQIHGSEDQSVYSLLEIRPVDSGCVVIRGAATERFLCIEGDGRLYSSHTYSRDDCTFREQILPDGYNIYFSDRHGALLSLGNHRQRLQGRDRGVPALAQFLPRISTLNQSSYSGLQVLDQPGQSAAQTEEPMDTMDSFGKLSQIIHSPSFHKR
;
A
#
# COMPACT_ATOMS: atom_id res chain seq x y z
N MET A 1 -1.88 11.09 -67.44
CA MET A 1 -0.97 10.51 -66.42
C MET A 1 -0.67 11.48 -65.26
N LEU A 2 -0.42 12.77 -65.49
CA LEU A 2 -0.14 13.70 -64.38
C LEU A 2 -1.35 13.93 -63.43
N LEU A 3 -2.56 14.11 -63.97
CA LEU A 3 -3.76 14.36 -63.15
C LEU A 3 -4.15 13.19 -62.24
N SER A 4 -3.95 11.95 -62.69
CA SER A 4 -4.24 10.75 -61.89
C SER A 4 -3.27 10.59 -60.73
N VAL A 5 -2.00 10.97 -60.91
CA VAL A 5 -0.97 10.93 -59.85
C VAL A 5 -1.23 12.01 -58.79
N LEU A 6 -1.64 13.21 -59.22
CA LEU A 6 -2.05 14.29 -58.32
C LEU A 6 -3.29 13.89 -57.47
N SER A 7 -4.29 13.25 -58.08
CA SER A 7 -5.49 12.78 -57.37
C SER A 7 -5.17 11.73 -56.30
N VAL A 8 -4.32 10.75 -56.62
CA VAL A 8 -3.89 9.72 -55.66
C VAL A 8 -3.06 10.34 -54.53
N SER A 9 -2.19 11.31 -54.85
CA SER A 9 -1.35 11.99 -53.86
C SER A 9 -2.15 12.87 -52.91
N VAL A 10 -3.23 13.50 -53.39
CA VAL A 10 -4.15 14.30 -52.57
C VAL A 10 -5.01 13.40 -51.68
N ALA A 11 -5.53 12.28 -52.21
CA ALA A 11 -6.29 11.31 -51.41
C ALA A 11 -5.44 10.68 -50.28
N ASN A 12 -4.16 10.40 -50.54
CA ASN A 12 -3.23 9.85 -49.53
C ASN A 12 -2.84 10.90 -48.47
N MET A 13 -2.86 12.19 -48.81
CA MET A 13 -2.66 13.28 -47.83
C MET A 13 -3.88 13.46 -46.92
N PHE A 14 -5.10 13.27 -47.42
CA PHE A 14 -6.31 13.37 -46.60
C PHE A 14 -6.49 12.19 -45.62
N LEU A 15 -5.95 11.02 -45.91
CA LEU A 15 -5.94 9.86 -44.99
C LEU A 15 -4.95 10.01 -43.82
N SER A 16 -4.09 11.01 -43.82
CA SER A 16 -3.09 11.25 -42.77
C SER A 16 -3.55 12.24 -41.68
N LEU A 17 -4.70 12.88 -41.86
CA LEU A 17 -5.26 13.78 -40.85
C LEU A 17 -6.06 12.97 -39.80
N GLY A 18 -5.33 12.59 -38.75
CA GLY A 18 -5.80 12.83 -37.39
C GLY A 18 -6.69 11.77 -36.77
N VAL A 19 -6.14 10.58 -36.52
CA VAL A 19 -6.46 9.93 -35.24
C VAL A 19 -5.64 10.65 -34.19
N ALA A 20 -6.18 11.74 -33.65
CA ALA A 20 -5.67 12.33 -32.43
C ALA A 20 -6.04 11.37 -31.29
N CYS A 21 -5.17 10.41 -31.02
CA CYS A 21 -5.23 9.64 -29.79
C CYS A 21 -5.02 10.62 -28.64
N MET A 22 -6.12 11.13 -28.08
CA MET A 22 -6.06 11.76 -26.77
C MET A 22 -5.70 10.63 -25.79
N PRO A 23 -4.60 10.74 -25.02
CA PRO A 23 -4.36 9.77 -23.97
C PRO A 23 -5.58 9.77 -23.06
N LEU A 24 -6.10 8.58 -22.78
CA LEU A 24 -7.21 8.42 -21.84
C LEU A 24 -6.78 9.10 -20.54
N SER A 25 -7.58 10.06 -20.06
CA SER A 25 -7.29 10.75 -18.80
C SER A 25 -7.25 9.69 -17.68
N ASP A 26 -6.07 9.43 -17.15
CA ASP A 26 -5.85 8.50 -16.05
C ASP A 26 -6.46 9.11 -14.79
N HIS A 27 -7.74 8.81 -14.55
CA HIS A 27 -8.40 9.11 -13.28
C HIS A 27 -7.96 8.10 -12.21
N ALA A 28 -6.65 8.03 -11.93
CA ALA A 28 -6.10 7.35 -10.77
C ALA A 28 -5.67 8.42 -9.74
N PRO A 29 -6.42 8.63 -8.64
CA PRO A 29 -6.16 9.73 -7.69
C PRO A 29 -4.88 9.57 -6.85
N HIS A 30 -3.94 8.69 -7.22
CA HIS A 30 -2.83 8.29 -6.36
C HIS A 30 -1.46 8.17 -7.06
N ILE A 31 -1.34 8.51 -8.35
CA ILE A 31 -0.07 8.38 -9.09
C ILE A 31 0.56 9.77 -9.27
N ALA A 32 1.08 10.34 -8.18
CA ALA A 32 1.87 11.58 -8.22
C ALA A 32 3.38 11.32 -8.38
N HIS A 33 3.80 10.07 -8.41
CA HIS A 33 5.20 9.69 -8.60
C HIS A 33 5.25 8.68 -9.75
N GLY A 34 6.11 8.95 -10.74
CA GLY A 34 6.22 8.18 -11.98
C GLY A 34 6.31 6.68 -11.77
N TRP A 35 6.10 5.93 -12.84
CA TRP A 35 5.93 4.48 -12.92
C TRP A 35 7.08 3.60 -12.38
N ASP A 36 7.92 4.08 -11.45
CA ASP A 36 9.14 3.37 -11.04
C ASP A 36 9.02 2.63 -9.69
N GLN A 37 8.16 3.06 -8.75
CA GLN A 37 7.80 2.20 -7.62
C GLN A 37 6.58 2.70 -6.83
N VAL A 38 5.45 1.99 -6.94
CA VAL A 38 4.26 2.27 -6.14
C VAL A 38 4.47 1.77 -4.71
N VAL A 39 4.67 2.70 -3.78
CA VAL A 39 4.68 2.41 -2.34
C VAL A 39 3.25 2.16 -1.87
N ARG A 40 3.00 1.01 -1.23
CA ARG A 40 1.68 0.65 -0.71
C ARG A 40 1.66 0.82 0.81
N LEU A 41 0.75 1.64 1.32
CA LEU A 41 0.43 1.72 2.75
C LEU A 41 -0.70 0.75 3.09
N ARG A 42 -0.40 -0.33 3.83
CA ARG A 42 -1.37 -1.39 4.12
C ARG A 42 -1.19 -1.95 5.53
N HIS A 43 -2.24 -2.57 6.06
CA HIS A 43 -2.15 -3.44 7.23
C HIS A 43 -2.12 -4.89 6.76
N LEU A 44 -1.11 -5.66 7.16
CA LEU A 44 -1.04 -7.09 6.83
C LEU A 44 -1.86 -7.91 7.82
N TYR A 45 -3.05 -8.35 7.40
CA TYR A 45 -4.00 -9.07 8.24
C TYR A 45 -3.94 -10.57 8.03
N ALA A 46 -3.51 -11.32 9.04
CA ALA A 46 -3.62 -12.77 9.06
C ALA A 46 -5.05 -13.18 9.42
N ALA A 47 -5.86 -13.51 8.42
CA ALA A 47 -7.32 -13.63 8.59
C ALA A 47 -7.77 -14.80 9.48
N ARG A 48 -7.06 -15.92 9.42
CA ARG A 48 -7.36 -17.11 10.22
C ARG A 48 -7.20 -16.86 11.74
N PRO A 49 -6.09 -16.27 12.22
CA PRO A 49 -5.96 -15.88 13.62
C PRO A 49 -6.64 -14.54 13.95
N GLY A 50 -7.00 -13.73 12.95
CA GLY A 50 -7.66 -12.44 13.17
C GLY A 50 -6.72 -11.32 13.62
N LEU A 51 -5.46 -11.32 13.17
CA LEU A 51 -4.42 -10.43 13.68
C LEU A 51 -3.78 -9.59 12.57
N HIS A 52 -3.58 -8.30 12.83
CA HIS A 52 -2.76 -7.40 12.03
C HIS A 52 -1.33 -7.44 12.52
N LEU A 53 -0.37 -7.65 11.62
CA LEU A 53 1.05 -7.52 11.94
C LEU A 53 1.34 -6.08 12.33
N LEU A 54 2.04 -5.91 13.45
CA LEU A 54 2.45 -4.60 13.93
C LEU A 54 3.90 -4.61 14.41
N ILE A 55 4.53 -3.44 14.32
CA ILE A 55 5.83 -3.15 14.91
C ILE A 55 5.60 -2.10 15.98
N SER A 56 5.71 -2.46 17.25
CA SER A 56 5.49 -1.53 18.36
C SER A 56 6.63 -0.52 18.48
N GLY A 57 6.42 0.56 19.23
CA GLY A 57 7.40 1.65 19.38
C GLY A 57 8.76 1.20 19.95
N ASP A 58 8.78 0.14 20.76
CA ASP A 58 9.99 -0.52 21.27
C ASP A 58 10.66 -1.46 20.26
N GLY A 59 10.05 -1.69 19.10
CA GLY A 59 10.55 -2.53 18.01
C GLY A 59 10.11 -4.00 18.08
N GLN A 60 9.27 -4.38 19.04
CA GLN A 60 8.73 -5.74 19.08
C GLN A 60 7.72 -5.98 17.95
N ILE A 61 7.67 -7.21 17.45
CA ILE A 61 6.77 -7.61 16.37
C ILE A 61 5.77 -8.61 16.92
N HIS A 62 4.49 -8.29 16.77
CA HIS A 62 3.38 -9.13 17.20
C HIS A 62 2.11 -8.83 16.41
N GLY A 63 1.01 -9.48 16.76
CA GLY A 63 -0.30 -9.27 16.16
C GLY A 63 -1.24 -8.44 17.04
N SER A 64 -2.07 -7.59 16.44
CA SER A 64 -3.21 -6.94 17.11
C SER A 64 -4.52 -7.24 16.40
N GLU A 65 -5.62 -7.35 17.14
CA GLU A 65 -6.96 -7.54 16.55
C GLU A 65 -7.38 -6.32 15.71
N ASP A 66 -7.07 -5.12 16.19
CA ASP A 66 -7.43 -3.86 15.54
C ASP A 66 -6.30 -3.26 14.70
N GLN A 67 -6.68 -2.39 13.76
CA GLN A 67 -5.73 -1.51 13.07
C GLN A 67 -5.23 -0.43 14.01
N SER A 68 -3.93 -0.14 13.94
CA SER A 68 -3.28 0.94 14.69
C SER A 68 -2.22 1.61 13.82
N VAL A 69 -1.72 2.77 14.26
CA VAL A 69 -0.60 3.44 13.58
C VAL A 69 0.64 2.54 13.50
N TYR A 70 0.82 1.66 14.49
CA TYR A 70 1.93 0.68 14.56
C TYR A 70 1.74 -0.53 13.64
N SER A 71 0.51 -0.81 13.20
CA SER A 71 0.22 -1.87 12.22
C SER A 71 0.12 -1.36 10.80
N LEU A 72 0.29 -0.06 10.55
CA LEU A 72 0.43 0.48 9.22
C LEU A 72 1.85 0.23 8.70
N LEU A 73 1.93 -0.43 7.55
CA LEU A 73 3.19 -0.83 6.93
C LEU A 73 3.32 -0.18 5.55
N GLU A 74 4.50 0.36 5.27
CA GLU A 74 4.95 0.69 3.93
C GLU A 74 5.50 -0.57 3.28
N ILE A 75 4.94 -0.95 2.13
CA ILE A 75 5.41 -2.06 1.32
C ILE A 75 5.96 -1.48 0.03
N ARG A 76 7.28 -1.56 -0.13
CA ARG A 76 8.02 -1.00 -1.27
C ARG A 76 8.53 -2.14 -2.15
N PRO A 77 8.23 -2.16 -3.46
CA PRO A 77 8.92 -3.06 -4.37
C PRO A 77 10.41 -2.71 -4.40
N VAL A 78 11.28 -3.73 -4.47
CA VAL A 78 12.73 -3.53 -4.63
C VAL A 78 13.32 -4.34 -5.79
N ASP A 79 12.63 -5.39 -6.21
CA ASP A 79 12.96 -6.21 -7.39
C ASP A 79 11.68 -6.90 -7.87
N SER A 80 11.75 -7.66 -8.96
CA SER A 80 10.66 -8.42 -9.55
C SER A 80 10.08 -9.42 -8.56
N GLY A 81 8.90 -9.07 -8.02
CA GLY A 81 8.20 -9.87 -7.00
C GLY A 81 8.83 -9.81 -5.61
N CYS A 82 9.82 -8.95 -5.38
CA CYS A 82 10.45 -8.77 -4.08
C CYS A 82 10.08 -7.41 -3.48
N VAL A 83 9.81 -7.41 -2.18
CA VAL A 83 9.39 -6.24 -1.42
C VAL A 83 10.22 -6.07 -0.16
N VAL A 84 10.30 -4.82 0.29
CA VAL A 84 10.72 -4.45 1.63
C VAL A 84 9.50 -3.92 2.38
N ILE A 85 9.36 -4.34 3.63
CA ILE A 85 8.25 -3.95 4.51
C ILE A 85 8.81 -3.12 5.65
N ARG A 86 8.24 -1.94 5.89
CA ARG A 86 8.67 -0.99 6.93
C ARG A 86 7.48 -0.49 7.72
N GLY A 87 7.59 -0.37 9.04
CA GLY A 87 6.55 0.23 9.87
C GLY A 87 6.49 1.74 9.65
N ALA A 88 5.33 2.26 9.23
CA ALA A 88 5.19 3.69 8.89
C ALA A 88 5.30 4.61 10.13
N ALA A 89 4.88 4.13 11.30
CA ALA A 89 4.99 4.91 12.54
C ALA A 89 6.36 4.74 13.23
N THR A 90 6.99 3.57 13.09
CA THR A 90 8.23 3.25 13.79
C THR A 90 9.47 3.47 12.95
N GLU A 91 9.31 3.65 11.64
CA GLU A 91 10.39 3.84 10.67
C GLU A 91 11.38 2.65 10.62
N ARG A 92 10.98 1.49 11.16
CA ARG A 92 11.78 0.26 11.25
C ARG A 92 11.42 -0.73 10.14
N PHE A 93 12.42 -1.32 9.54
CA PHE A 93 12.29 -2.44 8.62
C PHE A 93 11.86 -3.70 9.37
N LEU A 94 10.95 -4.44 8.77
CA LEU A 94 10.60 -5.79 9.17
C LEU A 94 11.60 -6.76 8.56
N CYS A 95 12.27 -7.56 9.39
CA CYS A 95 13.34 -8.44 8.97
C CYS A 95 13.15 -9.83 9.60
N ILE A 96 13.85 -10.83 9.07
CA ILE A 96 13.78 -12.21 9.53
C ILE A 96 15.17 -12.80 9.74
N GLU A 97 15.34 -13.54 10.84
CA GLU A 97 16.55 -14.30 11.15
C GLU A 97 16.52 -15.70 10.49
N GLY A 98 17.66 -16.38 10.50
CA GLY A 98 17.80 -17.72 9.91
C GLY A 98 16.92 -18.81 10.54
N ASP A 99 16.47 -18.63 11.79
CA ASP A 99 15.51 -19.52 12.45
C ASP A 99 14.03 -19.16 12.16
N GLY A 100 13.82 -18.15 11.31
CA GLY A 100 12.54 -17.59 10.94
C GLY A 100 11.99 -16.55 11.92
N ARG A 101 12.69 -16.21 13.01
CA ARG A 101 12.23 -15.22 13.99
C ARG A 101 12.21 -13.84 13.33
N LEU A 102 11.09 -13.13 13.50
CA LEU A 102 10.97 -11.77 13.02
C LEU A 102 11.64 -10.81 14.00
N TYR A 103 12.33 -9.82 13.46
CA TYR A 103 12.91 -8.72 14.22
C TYR A 103 12.75 -7.42 13.44
N SER A 104 12.90 -6.29 14.12
CA SER A 104 12.84 -4.98 13.47
C SER A 104 14.18 -4.26 13.55
N SER A 105 14.52 -3.50 12.50
CA SER A 105 15.79 -2.79 12.40
C SER A 105 15.59 -1.40 11.81
N HIS A 106 16.34 -0.41 12.31
CA HIS A 106 16.41 0.92 11.68
C HIS A 106 17.29 0.93 10.43
N THR A 107 18.20 -0.04 10.31
CA THR A 107 19.11 -0.17 9.16
C THR A 107 18.62 -1.29 8.25
N TYR A 108 18.49 -0.99 6.97
CA TYR A 108 18.10 -1.96 5.96
C TYR A 108 19.22 -2.99 5.73
N SER A 109 18.87 -4.27 5.81
CA SER A 109 19.70 -5.39 5.37
C SER A 109 18.98 -6.10 4.24
N ARG A 110 19.62 -6.21 3.07
CA ARG A 110 19.02 -6.89 1.90
C ARG A 110 18.72 -8.36 2.21
N ASP A 111 19.61 -9.03 2.92
CA ASP A 111 19.54 -10.46 3.20
C ASP A 111 18.40 -10.81 4.17
N ASP A 112 18.11 -9.92 5.12
CA ASP A 112 17.17 -10.20 6.21
C ASP A 112 15.81 -9.51 6.03
N CYS A 113 15.76 -8.37 5.33
CA CYS A 113 14.59 -7.50 5.28
C CYS A 113 13.92 -7.47 3.89
N THR A 114 14.35 -8.34 2.96
CA THR A 114 13.75 -8.49 1.63
C THR A 114 12.96 -9.79 1.55
N PHE A 115 11.73 -9.70 1.05
CA PHE A 115 10.84 -10.85 0.92
C PHE A 115 10.28 -10.96 -0.49
N ARG A 116 10.22 -12.18 -1.01
CA ARG A 116 9.44 -12.52 -2.20
C ARG A 116 7.96 -12.54 -1.82
N GLU A 117 7.18 -11.64 -2.42
CA GLU A 117 5.73 -11.59 -2.28
C GLU A 117 5.09 -12.54 -3.31
N GLN A 118 4.26 -13.46 -2.84
CA GLN A 118 3.51 -14.37 -3.71
C GLN A 118 2.05 -14.40 -3.29
N ILE A 119 1.16 -14.31 -4.27
CA ILE A 119 -0.29 -14.46 -4.08
C ILE A 119 -0.63 -15.94 -4.24
N LEU A 120 -1.27 -16.51 -3.23
CA LEU A 120 -1.74 -17.89 -3.21
C LEU A 120 -3.06 -18.02 -3.99
N PRO A 121 -3.46 -19.26 -4.39
CA PRO A 121 -4.72 -19.49 -5.11
C PRO A 121 -5.98 -19.06 -4.36
N ASP A 122 -5.91 -18.95 -3.04
CA ASP A 122 -7.00 -18.48 -2.17
C ASP A 122 -7.03 -16.94 -2.01
N GLY A 123 -6.13 -16.22 -2.68
CA GLY A 123 -6.07 -14.76 -2.71
C GLY A 123 -5.28 -14.12 -1.57
N TYR A 124 -4.68 -14.91 -0.68
CA TYR A 124 -3.81 -14.40 0.38
C TYR A 124 -2.38 -14.25 -0.11
N ASN A 125 -1.65 -13.30 0.46
CA ASN A 125 -0.24 -13.10 0.17
C ASN A 125 0.61 -13.84 1.20
N ILE A 126 1.71 -14.42 0.73
CA ILE A 126 2.82 -14.89 1.57
C ILE A 126 4.05 -14.06 1.25
N TYR A 127 4.94 -13.95 2.24
CA TYR A 127 6.21 -13.26 2.11
C TYR A 127 7.32 -14.22 2.54
N PHE A 128 8.22 -14.55 1.62
CA PHE A 128 9.27 -15.55 1.82
C PHE A 128 10.66 -14.91 1.72
N SER A 129 11.53 -15.17 2.69
CA SER A 129 12.94 -14.80 2.57
C SER A 129 13.67 -15.90 1.80
N ASP A 130 14.07 -15.60 0.56
CA ASP A 130 14.89 -16.51 -0.25
C ASP A 130 16.23 -16.81 0.44
N ARG A 131 16.80 -15.84 1.16
CA ARG A 131 18.10 -15.96 1.83
C ARG A 131 18.06 -16.94 3.00
N HIS A 132 17.00 -16.89 3.81
CA HIS A 132 16.86 -17.69 5.03
C HIS A 132 15.97 -18.92 4.85
N GLY A 133 15.30 -19.06 3.70
CA GLY A 133 14.40 -20.18 3.44
C GLY A 133 13.17 -20.20 4.35
N ALA A 134 12.74 -19.03 4.83
CA ALA A 134 11.72 -18.90 5.88
C ALA A 134 10.57 -17.98 5.45
N LEU A 135 9.36 -18.35 5.86
CA LEU A 135 8.16 -17.53 5.69
C LEU A 135 8.04 -16.50 6.82
N LEU A 136 7.68 -15.29 6.45
CA LEU A 136 7.20 -14.28 7.38
C LEU A 136 5.94 -14.84 8.07
N SER A 137 5.96 -14.92 9.39
CA SER A 137 4.88 -15.53 10.17
C SER A 137 4.80 -14.90 11.56
N LEU A 138 3.57 -14.62 12.02
CA LEU A 138 3.32 -14.21 13.42
C LEU A 138 3.42 -15.39 14.41
N GLY A 139 3.60 -16.61 13.92
CA GLY A 139 3.67 -17.81 14.75
C GLY A 139 5.05 -18.04 15.37
N ASN A 140 5.04 -18.65 16.55
CA ASN A 140 6.26 -19.09 17.24
C ASN A 140 6.94 -20.23 16.47
N HIS A 141 8.22 -20.47 16.76
CA HIS A 141 9.00 -21.54 16.13
C HIS A 141 8.28 -22.90 16.10
N ARG A 142 7.63 -23.30 17.21
CA ARG A 142 6.83 -24.53 17.28
C ARG A 142 5.66 -24.56 16.27
N GLN A 143 4.93 -23.45 16.14
CA GLN A 143 3.79 -23.35 15.23
C GLN A 143 4.25 -23.37 13.76
N ARG A 144 5.43 -22.80 13.48
CA ARG A 144 6.05 -22.88 12.14
C ARG A 144 6.42 -24.31 11.76
N LEU A 145 6.99 -25.07 12.71
CA LEU A 145 7.34 -26.48 12.48
C LEU A 145 6.13 -27.39 12.32
N GLN A 146 5.07 -27.18 13.11
CA GLN A 146 3.85 -28.00 13.07
C GLN A 146 3.04 -27.85 11.78
N GLY A 147 3.24 -26.75 11.04
CA GLY A 147 2.53 -26.48 9.78
C GLY A 147 3.14 -27.16 8.55
N ARG A 148 4.37 -27.71 8.64
CA ARG A 148 5.15 -28.11 7.46
C ARG A 148 4.48 -29.19 6.60
N ASP A 149 3.70 -30.07 7.22
CA ASP A 149 3.00 -31.17 6.54
C ASP A 149 1.58 -30.80 6.05
N ARG A 150 1.07 -29.62 6.42
CA ARG A 150 -0.31 -29.18 6.11
C ARG A 150 -0.38 -28.00 5.12
N GLY A 151 0.72 -27.70 4.44
CA GLY A 151 0.84 -26.56 3.53
C GLY A 151 1.30 -25.28 4.25
N VAL A 152 0.95 -24.12 3.69
CA VAL A 152 1.38 -22.82 4.25
C VAL A 152 0.68 -22.55 5.59
N PRO A 153 1.42 -22.26 6.68
CA PRO A 153 0.82 -21.92 7.97
C PRO A 153 -0.12 -20.72 7.88
N ALA A 154 -1.27 -20.79 8.56
CA ALA A 154 -2.29 -19.75 8.53
C ALA A 154 -1.80 -18.39 9.10
N LEU A 155 -0.81 -18.43 10.00
CA LEU A 155 -0.14 -17.26 10.58
C LEU A 155 0.89 -16.61 9.62
N ALA A 156 1.12 -17.21 8.46
CA ALA A 156 2.02 -16.73 7.40
C ALA A 156 1.26 -16.27 6.14
N GLN A 157 -0.08 -16.35 6.14
CA GLN A 157 -0.94 -15.91 5.05
C GLN A 157 -1.59 -14.59 5.44
N PHE A 158 -1.36 -13.55 4.64
CA PHE A 158 -1.77 -12.19 4.95
C PHE A 158 -2.66 -11.62 3.85
N LEU A 159 -3.71 -10.91 4.26
CA LEU A 159 -4.53 -10.08 3.40
C LEU A 159 -4.11 -8.62 3.58
N PRO A 160 -3.55 -7.95 2.56
CA PRO A 160 -3.23 -6.52 2.64
C PRO A 160 -4.52 -5.68 2.69
N ARG A 161 -4.82 -5.08 3.84
CA ARG A 161 -5.99 -4.22 4.03
C ARG A 161 -5.64 -2.75 3.90
N ILE A 162 -6.54 -1.97 3.31
CA ILE A 162 -6.46 -0.50 3.36
C ILE A 162 -6.64 -0.02 4.80
N SER A 163 -6.03 1.13 5.10
CA SER A 163 -6.21 1.73 6.42
C SER A 163 -7.59 2.34 6.55
N THR A 164 -8.22 2.12 7.71
CA THR A 164 -9.46 2.77 8.14
C THR A 164 -9.21 3.81 9.24
N LEU A 165 -7.94 4.09 9.57
CA LEU A 165 -7.58 5.11 10.55
C LEU A 165 -7.75 6.51 9.95
N ASN A 166 -8.24 7.45 10.76
CA ASN A 166 -8.44 8.83 10.33
C ASN A 166 -7.10 9.48 9.96
N GLN A 167 -7.10 10.28 8.89
CA GLN A 167 -5.89 10.89 8.34
C GLN A 167 -5.14 11.78 9.35
N SER A 168 -5.84 12.37 10.33
CA SER A 168 -5.24 13.14 11.43
C SER A 168 -4.31 12.32 12.32
N SER A 169 -4.51 11.00 12.42
CA SER A 169 -3.62 10.09 13.14
C SER A 169 -2.27 9.88 12.45
N TYR A 170 -2.18 10.21 11.14
CA TYR A 170 -0.98 10.08 10.32
C TYR A 170 -0.24 11.41 10.09
N SER A 171 -0.95 12.54 10.20
CA SER A 171 -0.36 13.88 9.98
C SER A 171 0.78 14.21 10.93
N GLY A 172 0.84 13.59 12.12
CA GLY A 172 1.95 13.75 13.06
C GLY A 172 3.23 12.98 12.70
N LEU A 173 3.19 12.09 11.70
CA LEU A 173 4.30 11.22 11.30
C LEU A 173 5.00 11.66 9.99
N GLN A 174 4.43 12.62 9.24
CA GLN A 174 4.92 13.00 7.90
C GLN A 174 5.89 14.20 7.85
N VAL A 175 6.40 14.71 8.99
CA VAL A 175 7.31 15.87 8.99
C VAL A 175 8.76 15.43 9.18
N LEU A 176 9.41 14.94 8.11
CA LEU A 176 10.85 15.12 7.91
C LEU A 176 11.26 14.80 6.45
N ASP A 177 10.91 15.68 5.51
CA ASP A 177 11.73 15.90 4.31
C ASP A 177 11.26 17.13 3.53
N GLN A 178 11.86 18.29 3.82
CA GLN A 178 12.01 19.38 2.86
C GLN A 178 13.11 20.35 3.30
N PRO A 179 14.07 20.72 2.42
CA PRO A 179 15.11 21.69 2.74
C PRO A 179 14.51 23.10 2.84
N GLY A 180 15.02 23.87 3.80
CA GLY A 180 14.48 25.16 4.18
C GLY A 180 14.52 26.24 3.10
N GLN A 181 13.48 27.07 3.11
CA GLN A 181 13.57 28.49 2.81
C GLN A 181 12.78 29.24 3.89
N SER A 182 13.52 29.99 4.72
CA SER A 182 12.94 30.98 5.62
C SER A 182 12.42 32.15 4.80
N ALA A 183 11.17 32.56 5.05
CA ALA A 183 10.78 33.96 5.05
C ALA A 183 9.55 34.13 5.94
N ALA A 184 9.70 34.94 6.98
CA ALA A 184 8.66 35.37 7.90
C ALA A 184 7.66 36.33 7.23
N GLN A 185 6.45 36.38 7.79
CA GLN A 185 5.42 37.45 7.82
C GLN A 185 4.04 36.77 7.79
N THR A 186 2.98 37.12 8.53
CA THR A 186 2.64 38.01 9.64
C THR A 186 1.22 37.54 10.04
N GLU A 187 0.92 37.40 11.33
CA GLU A 187 -0.44 37.10 11.81
C GLU A 187 -1.41 38.24 11.50
N GLU A 188 -2.65 37.93 11.09
CA GLU A 188 -3.86 38.77 11.19
C GLU A 188 -5.10 37.86 10.94
N PRO A 189 -6.33 38.24 11.38
CA PRO A 189 -7.17 37.40 12.21
C PRO A 189 -8.38 36.76 11.51
N MET A 190 -8.97 35.82 12.25
CA MET A 190 -10.17 35.02 11.99
C MET A 190 -11.42 35.88 11.68
N ASP A 191 -12.04 35.65 10.52
CA ASP A 191 -13.47 35.77 10.15
C ASP A 191 -13.52 35.42 8.65
N THR A 192 -14.43 34.63 8.08
CA THR A 192 -15.88 34.53 8.27
C THR A 192 -16.33 33.18 7.67
N MET A 193 -17.18 32.43 8.36
CA MET A 193 -17.87 31.27 7.79
C MET A 193 -19.03 31.74 6.91
N ASP A 194 -19.15 31.24 5.69
CA ASP A 194 -20.43 31.28 4.98
C ASP A 194 -20.73 30.01 4.15
N SER A 195 -21.60 29.20 4.74
CA SER A 195 -22.87 28.72 4.19
C SER A 195 -22.92 28.23 2.73
N PHE A 196 -22.66 26.94 2.52
CA PHE A 196 -23.21 26.21 1.36
C PHE A 196 -24.42 25.36 1.76
N GLY A 197 -25.57 25.74 1.21
CA GLY A 197 -26.42 24.80 0.46
C GLY A 197 -27.11 23.69 1.23
N LYS A 198 -28.27 24.03 1.80
CA LYS A 198 -29.35 23.14 2.23
C LYS A 198 -29.67 22.05 1.18
N LEU A 199 -29.48 20.77 1.52
CA LEU A 199 -30.14 19.63 0.88
C LEU A 199 -30.70 18.69 1.94
N SER A 200 -31.89 19.01 2.44
CA SER A 200 -32.74 18.07 3.16
C SER A 200 -33.51 17.22 2.14
N GLN A 201 -33.02 16.03 1.83
CA GLN A 201 -33.89 14.94 1.37
C GLN A 201 -33.63 13.71 2.25
N ILE A 202 -34.59 13.50 3.14
CA ILE A 202 -34.72 12.35 4.03
C ILE A 202 -34.99 11.14 3.15
N ILE A 203 -34.00 10.26 2.99
CA ILE A 203 -34.22 8.93 2.42
C ILE A 203 -34.65 8.03 3.57
N HIS A 204 -35.95 7.73 3.65
CA HIS A 204 -36.48 6.71 4.54
C HIS A 204 -36.13 5.32 3.98
N SER A 205 -35.23 4.59 4.64
CA SER A 205 -35.01 3.16 4.38
C SER A 205 -36.13 2.33 5.04
N PRO A 206 -36.83 1.41 4.32
CA PRO A 206 -37.81 0.54 4.95
C PRO A 206 -37.11 -0.56 5.76
N SER A 207 -37.36 -0.55 7.07
CA SER A 207 -36.94 -1.58 8.02
C SER A 207 -37.73 -2.87 7.80
N PHE A 208 -37.03 -3.96 7.48
CA PHE A 208 -37.57 -5.32 7.43
C PHE A 208 -37.61 -5.89 8.86
N HIS A 209 -38.76 -5.85 9.52
CA HIS A 209 -39.08 -6.71 10.69
C HIS A 209 -40.60 -6.74 10.92
N LYS A 210 -41.26 -7.86 10.58
CA LYS A 210 -42.03 -8.69 11.53
C LYS A 210 -42.81 -9.80 10.83
N ARG A 211 -42.62 -11.01 11.39
CA ARG A 211 -43.56 -12.11 11.65
C ARG A 211 -44.42 -12.64 10.51
#